data_AF-A0A4Q2V3G3-F1
#
_entry.id   AF-A0A4Q2V3G3-F1
#
_cell.length_a   1.000
_cell.length_b   1.000
_cell.length_c   1.000
_cell.angle_alpha   90.00
_cell.angle_beta   90.00
_cell.angle_gamma   90.00
#
_symmetry.space_group_name_H-M   'P 1'
#
loop_
_entity.id
_entity.type
_entity.pdbx_description
1 polymer ?
#
loop_
_entity_poly.entity_id
_entity_poly.type
_entity_poly.pdbx_seq_one_letter_code
_entity_poly.pdbx_strand_id
1 'polypeptide(L)'
;MEPATPLMNDETETLSRMTPVEAFLATPASSVRSETPQDPEHQYLWRCFPDHVWSQRVRDTSSWVWDFGYDIQNLNGSRRWVCKRCIQNKSPRPRSFAEKGIQNANAHLFKGHGIWAPAEATKSAAQRKAEKMKTKDQRSIADVMKLDTRLPREQEIANSLVKSFDRKHF
;
A
#
# COMPACT_ATOMS: atom_id res chain seq x y z
N MET A 1 20.00 80.50 4.99
CA MET A 1 18.81 81.26 4.55
C MET A 1 19.28 82.08 3.36
N GLU A 2 19.13 81.50 2.18
CA GLU A 2 19.28 82.13 0.85
C GLU A 2 18.23 81.46 -0.06
N PRO A 3 17.68 82.17 -1.06
CA PRO A 3 16.33 81.94 -1.52
C PRO A 3 16.22 81.06 -2.77
N ALA A 4 15.10 80.36 -2.86
CA ALA A 4 14.65 79.61 -4.02
C ALA A 4 14.24 80.55 -5.17
N THR A 5 14.63 80.19 -6.40
CA THR A 5 14.14 80.75 -7.66
C THR A 5 13.45 79.63 -8.47
N PRO A 6 12.42 79.93 -9.28
CA PRO A 6 11.37 78.97 -9.62
C PRO A 6 11.49 78.36 -11.03
N LEU A 7 10.72 77.27 -11.16
CA LEU A 7 10.01 76.72 -12.32
C LEU A 7 10.11 77.51 -13.64
N MET A 8 10.49 76.82 -14.71
CA MET A 8 9.69 76.52 -15.92
C MET A 8 10.63 76.03 -17.02
N ASN A 9 10.26 74.97 -17.71
CA ASN A 9 10.51 74.78 -19.14
C ASN A 9 9.57 73.69 -19.66
N ASP A 10 8.89 74.10 -20.71
CA ASP A 10 7.79 73.52 -21.45
C ASP A 10 8.33 72.62 -22.58
N GLU A 11 7.54 71.63 -23.02
CA GLU A 11 7.34 71.19 -24.42
C GLU A 11 8.59 70.97 -25.33
N THR A 12 8.83 69.87 -26.06
CA THR A 12 7.94 69.00 -26.85
C THR A 12 8.78 67.90 -27.51
N GLU A 13 8.11 66.80 -27.86
CA GLU A 13 8.36 65.90 -28.99
C GLU A 13 9.77 65.33 -29.24
N THR A 14 9.91 64.03 -29.01
CA THR A 14 10.59 63.18 -30.01
C THR A 14 9.87 61.82 -30.11
N LEU A 15 9.12 61.71 -31.20
CA LEU A 15 8.43 60.54 -31.72
C LEU A 15 9.46 59.41 -31.98
N SER A 16 9.47 58.37 -31.15
CA SER A 16 10.25 57.15 -31.42
C SER A 16 9.32 55.99 -31.76
N ARG A 17 9.52 55.50 -32.98
CA ARG A 17 8.69 54.57 -33.74
C ARG A 17 9.10 53.12 -33.46
N MET A 18 8.16 52.39 -32.86
CA MET A 18 7.79 50.98 -33.08
C MET A 18 8.82 49.82 -32.93
N THR A 19 8.50 48.94 -31.96
CA THR A 19 8.55 47.44 -31.94
C THR A 19 9.93 46.74 -31.86
N PRO A 20 10.07 45.65 -31.08
CA PRO A 20 9.24 44.42 -31.15
C PRO A 20 8.54 44.04 -29.83
N VAL A 21 7.23 43.81 -29.91
CA VAL A 21 6.51 43.03 -28.90
C VAL A 21 6.79 41.57 -29.23
N GLU A 22 7.57 40.91 -28.38
CA GLU A 22 7.77 39.47 -28.44
C GLU A 22 6.41 38.78 -28.44
N ALA A 23 6.15 38.06 -29.52
CA ALA A 23 5.07 37.09 -29.58
C ALA A 23 5.38 36.00 -28.56
N PHE A 24 4.87 36.16 -27.34
CA PHE A 24 4.70 35.06 -26.41
C PHE A 24 3.77 34.07 -27.09
N LEU A 25 4.37 33.07 -27.73
CA LEU A 25 3.71 31.87 -28.20
C LEU A 25 2.97 31.29 -27.01
N ALA A 26 1.65 31.50 -26.98
CA ALA A 26 0.74 30.75 -26.14
C ALA A 26 0.81 29.30 -26.61
N THR A 27 1.79 28.56 -26.07
CA THR A 27 1.78 27.11 -26.07
C THR A 27 0.54 26.72 -25.27
N PRO A 28 -0.51 26.10 -25.85
CA PRO A 28 -1.49 25.45 -25.01
C PRO A 28 -0.70 24.38 -24.26
N ALA A 29 -0.67 24.48 -22.94
CA ALA A 29 -0.16 23.42 -22.10
C ALA A 29 -0.93 22.16 -22.53
N SER A 30 -0.26 21.31 -23.31
CA SER A 30 -0.68 19.93 -23.48
C SER A 30 -0.77 19.41 -22.06
N SER A 31 -1.99 19.27 -21.57
CA SER A 31 -2.28 18.35 -20.50
C SER A 31 -1.81 17.02 -21.07
N VAL A 32 -0.55 16.67 -20.77
CA VAL A 32 0.01 15.36 -20.99
C VAL A 32 -0.83 14.49 -20.07
N ARG A 33 -1.97 14.07 -20.61
CA ARG A 33 -2.67 12.90 -20.18
C ARG A 33 -1.61 11.83 -20.34
N SER A 34 -0.99 11.45 -19.24
CA SER A 34 -0.10 10.31 -19.18
C SER A 34 -0.94 9.10 -19.54
N GLU A 35 -1.16 8.89 -20.83
CA GLU A 35 -1.62 7.64 -21.39
C GLU A 35 -0.40 6.72 -21.33
N THR A 36 -0.12 6.26 -20.12
CA THR A 36 0.71 5.08 -19.91
C THR A 36 0.16 3.99 -20.83
N PRO A 37 1.03 3.19 -21.48
CA PRO A 37 0.59 2.03 -22.25
C PRO A 37 -0.41 1.26 -21.40
N GLN A 38 -1.65 1.13 -21.87
CA GLN A 38 -2.69 0.43 -21.12
C GLN A 38 -2.25 -1.02 -20.96
N ASP A 39 -1.61 -1.32 -19.83
CA ASP A 39 -1.35 -2.68 -19.40
C ASP A 39 -2.69 -3.43 -19.47
N PRO A 40 -2.78 -4.54 -20.23
CA PRO A 40 -4.00 -5.34 -20.34
C PRO A 40 -4.59 -5.71 -18.96
N GLU A 41 -3.76 -5.83 -17.93
CA GLU A 41 -4.19 -6.07 -16.55
C GLU A 41 -5.02 -4.90 -15.99
N HIS A 42 -4.58 -3.66 -16.22
CA HIS A 42 -5.28 -2.45 -15.77
C HIS A 42 -6.58 -2.21 -16.53
N GLN A 43 -6.71 -2.71 -17.77
CA GLN A 43 -7.97 -2.62 -18.50
C GLN A 43 -9.10 -3.36 -17.75
N TYR A 44 -8.81 -4.52 -17.14
CA TYR A 44 -9.80 -5.23 -16.34
C TYR A 44 -10.13 -4.51 -15.03
N LEU A 45 -9.12 -3.91 -14.37
CA LEU A 45 -9.32 -3.07 -13.19
C LEU A 45 -10.35 -1.96 -13.46
N TRP A 46 -10.17 -1.20 -14.54
CA TRP A 46 -11.07 -0.10 -14.86
C TRP A 46 -12.45 -0.53 -15.32
N ARG A 47 -12.60 -1.74 -15.88
CA ARG A 47 -13.94 -2.32 -16.12
C ARG A 47 -14.67 -2.64 -14.82
N CYS A 48 -13.96 -3.10 -13.78
CA CYS A 48 -14.55 -3.39 -12.48
C CYS A 48 -14.79 -2.12 -11.63
N PHE A 49 -14.02 -1.07 -11.86
CA PHE A 49 -14.06 0.19 -11.11
C PHE A 49 -14.07 1.40 -12.06
N PRO A 50 -15.16 1.63 -12.82
CA PRO A 50 -15.19 2.62 -13.90
C PRO A 50 -15.08 4.08 -13.42
N ASP A 51 -15.62 4.39 -12.25
CA ASP A 51 -15.61 5.77 -11.70
C ASP A 51 -14.37 6.08 -10.85
N HIS A 52 -13.31 5.28 -11.00
CA HIS A 52 -12.10 5.40 -10.20
C HIS A 52 -10.90 5.71 -11.09
N VAL A 53 -9.94 6.41 -10.50
CA VAL A 53 -8.65 6.72 -11.09
C VAL A 53 -7.54 6.27 -10.15
N TRP A 54 -6.29 6.30 -10.61
CA TRP A 54 -5.15 6.12 -9.72
C TRP A 54 -5.15 7.19 -8.63
N SER A 55 -4.98 6.76 -7.38
CA SER A 55 -4.77 7.68 -6.27
C SER A 55 -3.47 8.44 -6.46
N GLN A 56 -3.48 9.75 -6.21
CA GLN A 56 -2.26 10.57 -6.23
C GLN A 56 -1.45 10.45 -4.93
N ARG A 57 -2.02 9.83 -3.88
CA ARG A 57 -1.46 9.73 -2.53
C ARG A 57 -0.73 8.41 -2.26
N VAL A 58 -0.27 7.72 -3.31
CA VAL A 58 0.44 6.43 -3.18
C VAL A 58 1.60 6.53 -2.17
N ARG A 59 2.31 7.66 -2.17
CA ARG A 59 3.49 7.92 -1.31
C ARG A 59 3.16 8.01 0.20
N ASP A 60 1.91 8.26 0.57
CA ASP A 60 1.50 8.42 1.97
C ASP A 60 1.04 7.09 2.61
N THR A 61 1.00 6.00 1.83
CA THR A 61 0.39 4.73 2.25
C THR A 61 1.46 3.69 2.58
N SER A 62 2.13 3.88 3.71
CA SER A 62 3.15 2.95 4.22
C SER A 62 2.51 1.72 4.89
N SER A 63 2.17 0.71 4.08
CA SER A 63 1.82 -0.61 4.59
C SER A 63 2.20 -1.68 3.58
N TRP A 64 2.75 -2.80 4.05
CA TRP A 64 3.18 -3.92 3.21
C TRP A 64 2.06 -4.46 2.29
N VAL A 65 0.80 -4.26 2.67
CA VAL A 65 -0.37 -4.68 1.89
C VAL A 65 -0.44 -3.96 0.54
N TRP A 66 0.09 -2.74 0.44
CA TRP A 66 0.07 -1.94 -0.79
C TRP A 66 0.96 -2.52 -1.89
N ASP A 67 1.95 -3.35 -1.55
CA ASP A 67 2.71 -4.11 -2.55
C ASP A 67 1.78 -5.05 -3.34
N PHE A 68 0.70 -5.53 -2.71
CA PHE A 68 -0.25 -6.47 -3.27
C PHE A 68 -1.58 -5.84 -3.73
N GLY A 69 -1.69 -4.51 -3.69
CA GLY A 69 -2.91 -3.82 -4.10
C GLY A 69 -2.69 -2.58 -4.92
N TYR A 70 -3.69 -2.27 -5.71
CA TYR A 70 -3.84 -1.02 -6.42
C TYR A 70 -4.49 0.01 -5.51
N ASP A 71 -3.91 1.21 -5.46
CA ASP A 71 -4.50 2.36 -4.78
C ASP A 71 -5.29 3.19 -5.77
N ILE A 72 -6.61 3.09 -5.67
CA ILE A 72 -7.54 3.81 -6.53
C ILE A 72 -8.38 4.78 -5.72
N GLN A 73 -8.79 5.86 -6.36
CA GLN A 73 -9.59 6.91 -5.77
C GLN A 73 -10.80 7.20 -6.65
N ASN A 74 -11.96 7.38 -6.03
CA ASN A 74 -13.17 7.85 -6.72
C ASN A 74 -13.19 9.40 -6.73
N LEU A 75 -13.99 10.00 -7.61
CA LEU A 75 -14.22 11.44 -7.75
C LEU A 75 -14.59 12.14 -6.42
N ASN A 76 -15.27 11.44 -5.51
CA ASN A 76 -15.59 11.94 -4.16
C ASN A 76 -14.37 11.97 -3.21
N GLY A 77 -13.18 11.62 -3.68
CA GLY A 77 -11.95 11.55 -2.90
C GLY A 77 -11.80 10.28 -2.06
N SER A 78 -12.78 9.36 -2.06
CA SER A 78 -12.68 8.11 -1.30
C SER A 78 -11.66 7.16 -1.92
N ARG A 79 -10.68 6.75 -1.11
CA ARG A 79 -9.59 5.87 -1.51
C ARG A 79 -9.87 4.42 -1.15
N ARG A 80 -9.39 3.52 -2.01
CA ARG A 80 -9.65 2.09 -1.94
C ARG A 80 -8.43 1.30 -2.39
N TRP A 81 -8.10 0.30 -1.59
CA TRP A 81 -7.18 -0.78 -1.94
C TRP A 81 -7.93 -1.82 -2.77
N VAL A 82 -7.42 -2.21 -3.93
CA VAL A 82 -7.95 -3.31 -4.76
C VAL A 82 -6.88 -4.39 -4.92
N CYS A 83 -7.24 -5.65 -4.68
CA CYS A 83 -6.27 -6.74 -4.74
C CYS A 83 -5.73 -6.97 -6.17
N LYS A 84 -4.41 -6.86 -6.37
CA LYS A 84 -3.75 -7.13 -7.66
C LYS A 84 -4.03 -8.55 -8.15
N ARG A 85 -3.85 -9.56 -7.28
CA ARG A 85 -4.05 -10.97 -7.65
C ARG A 85 -5.50 -11.28 -8.07
N CYS A 86 -6.49 -10.61 -7.47
CA CYS A 86 -7.89 -10.73 -7.92
C CYS A 86 -8.09 -10.19 -9.34
N ILE A 87 -7.41 -9.10 -9.70
CA ILE A 87 -7.43 -8.51 -11.04
C ILE A 87 -6.72 -9.41 -12.05
N GLN A 88 -5.53 -9.91 -11.71
CA GLN A 88 -4.75 -10.86 -12.53
C GLN A 88 -5.56 -12.11 -12.87
N ASN A 89 -6.27 -12.65 -11.89
CA ASN A 89 -7.11 -13.83 -12.05
C ASN A 89 -8.46 -13.54 -12.73
N LYS A 90 -8.72 -12.29 -13.14
CA LYS A 90 -10.00 -11.81 -13.72
C LYS A 90 -11.21 -12.23 -12.88
N SER A 91 -11.08 -12.12 -11.55
CA SER A 91 -12.15 -12.49 -10.62
C SER A 91 -13.37 -11.61 -10.87
N PRO A 92 -14.59 -12.18 -11.03
CA PRO A 92 -15.78 -11.40 -11.40
C PRO A 92 -16.15 -10.32 -10.37
N ARG A 93 -15.69 -10.46 -9.12
CA ARG A 93 -15.85 -9.46 -8.07
C ARG A 93 -14.54 -9.30 -7.30
N PRO A 94 -13.55 -8.57 -7.85
CA PRO A 94 -12.27 -8.37 -7.21
C PRO A 94 -12.45 -7.78 -5.83
N ARG A 95 -11.65 -8.25 -4.85
CA ARG A 95 -11.79 -7.73 -3.49
C ARG A 95 -11.14 -6.37 -3.36
N SER A 96 -11.90 -5.48 -2.72
CA SER A 96 -11.51 -4.11 -2.52
C SER A 96 -11.96 -3.61 -1.15
N PHE A 97 -11.13 -2.81 -0.50
CA PHE A 97 -11.39 -2.29 0.84
C PHE A 97 -11.04 -0.82 0.91
N ALA A 98 -11.78 -0.04 1.72
CA ALA A 98 -11.43 1.35 1.96
C ALA A 98 -10.02 1.47 2.56
N GLU A 99 -9.32 2.57 2.27
CA GLU A 99 -7.97 2.84 2.80
C GLU A 99 -7.89 2.66 4.33
N LYS A 100 -8.87 3.22 5.06
CA LYS A 100 -8.98 3.11 6.53
C LYS A 100 -9.18 1.67 7.03
N GLY A 101 -9.62 0.77 6.14
CA GLY A 101 -9.92 -0.64 6.42
C GLY A 101 -8.85 -1.62 5.95
N ILE A 102 -7.58 -1.20 5.83
CA ILE A 102 -6.49 -2.01 5.26
C ILE A 102 -6.25 -3.35 5.97
N GLN A 103 -6.69 -3.49 7.23
CA GLN A 103 -6.66 -4.77 7.96
C GLN A 103 -7.53 -5.86 7.31
N ASN A 104 -8.59 -5.47 6.59
CA ASN A 104 -9.40 -6.40 5.82
C ASN A 104 -8.63 -6.93 4.59
N ALA A 105 -7.78 -6.10 4.00
CA ALA A 105 -6.88 -6.52 2.93
C ALA A 105 -5.85 -7.54 3.44
N ASN A 106 -5.25 -7.33 4.64
CA ASN A 106 -4.41 -8.33 5.30
C ASN A 106 -5.10 -9.69 5.43
N ALA A 107 -6.35 -9.70 5.91
CA ALA A 107 -7.11 -10.93 6.09
C ALA A 107 -7.42 -11.60 4.74
N HIS A 108 -7.71 -10.80 3.71
CA HIS A 108 -7.95 -11.30 2.36
C HIS A 108 -6.69 -11.91 1.72
N LEU A 109 -5.52 -11.25 1.84
CA LEU A 109 -4.25 -11.78 1.34
C LEU A 109 -3.93 -13.14 1.96
N PHE A 110 -4.10 -13.26 3.29
CA PHE A 110 -3.87 -14.52 3.99
C PHE A 110 -4.87 -15.62 3.59
N LYS A 111 -6.18 -15.36 3.70
CA LYS A 111 -7.20 -16.40 3.47
C LYS A 111 -7.42 -16.72 2.00
N GLY A 112 -7.39 -15.70 1.14
CA GLY A 112 -7.74 -15.81 -0.27
C GLY A 112 -6.56 -16.15 -1.16
N HIS A 113 -5.34 -15.75 -0.78
CA HIS A 113 -4.15 -15.94 -1.60
C HIS A 113 -3.00 -16.66 -0.88
N GLY A 114 -3.17 -17.04 0.40
CA GLY A 114 -2.12 -17.72 1.17
C GLY A 114 -0.88 -16.86 1.41
N ILE A 115 -0.99 -15.53 1.25
CA ILE A 115 0.13 -14.61 1.41
C ILE A 115 0.24 -14.24 2.89
N TRP A 116 1.40 -14.52 3.48
CA TRP A 116 1.68 -14.26 4.87
C TRP A 116 2.22 -12.84 5.04
N ALA A 117 1.77 -12.17 6.10
CA ALA A 117 2.40 -10.94 6.52
C ALA A 117 3.85 -11.24 6.97
N PRO A 118 4.83 -10.41 6.56
CA PRO A 118 6.19 -10.46 7.08
C PRO A 118 6.26 -10.42 8.61
N ALA A 119 7.37 -10.89 9.19
CA ALA A 119 7.52 -10.99 10.64
C ALA A 119 7.28 -9.65 11.37
N GLU A 120 7.88 -8.57 10.85
CA GLU A 120 7.78 -7.21 11.40
C GLU A 120 6.49 -6.46 10.99
N ALA A 121 5.67 -7.08 10.14
CA ALA A 121 4.50 -6.43 9.57
C ALA A 121 3.24 -6.71 10.40
N THR A 122 2.20 -5.88 10.19
CA THR A 122 0.91 -6.10 10.84
C THR A 122 0.23 -7.36 10.29
N LYS A 123 0.18 -8.41 11.10
CA LYS A 123 -0.47 -9.69 10.79
C LYS A 123 -1.99 -9.60 10.91
N SER A 124 -2.70 -10.34 10.06
CA SER A 124 -4.15 -10.51 10.21
C SER A 124 -4.50 -11.35 11.44
N ALA A 125 -5.71 -11.17 12.01
CA ALA A 125 -6.20 -12.01 13.10
C ALA A 125 -6.25 -13.49 12.71
N ALA A 126 -6.51 -13.79 11.43
CA ALA A 126 -6.52 -15.15 10.91
C ALA A 126 -5.10 -15.76 10.90
N GLN A 127 -4.09 -15.01 10.45
CA GLN A 127 -2.69 -15.46 10.50
C GLN A 127 -2.23 -15.69 11.94
N ARG A 128 -2.52 -14.76 12.87
CA ARG A 128 -2.17 -14.93 14.28
C ARG A 128 -2.80 -16.20 14.89
N LYS A 129 -4.05 -16.50 14.53
CA LYS A 129 -4.71 -17.75 14.96
C LYS A 129 -4.03 -18.98 14.36
N ALA A 130 -3.67 -18.96 13.08
CA ALA A 130 -2.96 -20.05 12.43
C ALA A 130 -1.57 -20.29 13.03
N GLU A 131 -0.81 -19.22 13.30
CA GLU A 131 0.49 -19.30 13.99
C GLU A 131 0.34 -19.90 15.39
N LYS A 132 -0.68 -19.48 16.15
CA LYS A 132 -0.96 -20.03 17.49
C LYS A 132 -1.39 -21.50 17.45
N MET A 133 -2.12 -21.92 16.43
CA MET A 133 -2.49 -23.33 16.25
C MET A 133 -1.25 -24.16 15.92
N LYS A 134 -0.39 -23.66 15.03
CA LYS A 134 0.89 -24.33 14.71
C LYS A 134 1.78 -24.48 15.95
N THR A 135 1.89 -23.46 16.80
CA THR A 135 2.66 -23.59 18.05
C THR A 135 2.00 -24.52 19.07
N LYS A 136 0.67 -24.58 19.11
CA LYS A 136 -0.07 -25.54 19.96
C LYS A 136 0.17 -26.98 19.52
N ASP A 137 0.23 -27.24 18.22
CA ASP A 137 0.47 -28.57 17.67
C ASP A 137 1.95 -29.00 17.77
N GLN A 138 2.86 -28.07 18.03
CA GLN A 138 4.29 -28.32 18.26
C GLN A 138 4.67 -28.35 19.75
N ARG A 139 3.71 -28.56 20.67
CA ARG A 139 4.00 -28.70 22.11
C ARG A 139 4.88 -29.92 22.36
N SER A 140 5.87 -29.78 23.24
CA SER A 140 6.70 -30.90 23.66
C SER A 140 5.85 -31.95 24.38
N ILE A 141 6.25 -33.23 24.32
CA ILE A 141 5.61 -34.28 25.12
C ILE A 141 5.66 -33.97 26.62
N ALA A 142 6.72 -33.28 27.07
CA ALA A 142 6.82 -32.79 28.43
C ALA A 142 5.69 -31.78 28.76
N ASP A 143 5.38 -30.85 27.85
CA ASP A 143 4.30 -29.88 28.03
C ASP A 143 2.92 -30.56 28.05
N VAL A 144 2.72 -31.56 27.18
CA VAL A 144 1.46 -32.32 27.10
C VAL A 144 1.25 -33.14 28.37
N MET A 145 2.31 -33.76 28.88
CA MET A 145 2.29 -34.55 30.12
C MET A 145 2.44 -33.70 31.39
N LYS A 146 2.59 -32.37 31.27
CA LYS A 146 2.81 -31.42 32.37
C LYS A 146 4.01 -31.78 33.26
N LEU A 147 5.09 -32.26 32.65
CA LEU A 147 6.35 -32.59 33.33
C LEU A 147 7.23 -31.34 33.45
N ASP A 148 7.75 -31.07 34.64
CA ASP A 148 8.73 -30.02 34.91
C ASP A 148 10.15 -30.54 34.67
N THR A 149 10.72 -30.19 33.52
CA THR A 149 12.08 -30.57 33.12
C THR A 149 13.19 -30.02 34.03
N ARG A 150 12.87 -29.12 34.97
CA ARG A 150 13.82 -28.65 35.99
C ARG A 150 14.01 -29.65 37.12
N LEU A 151 13.07 -30.58 37.30
CA LEU A 151 13.15 -31.64 38.29
C LEU A 151 13.83 -32.87 37.66
N PRO A 152 14.94 -33.39 38.22
CA PRO A 152 15.68 -34.52 37.64
C PRO A 152 14.78 -35.73 37.37
N ARG A 153 13.87 -36.03 38.31
CA ARG A 153 12.92 -37.13 38.19
C ARG A 153 11.97 -36.97 37.00
N GLU A 154 11.44 -35.78 36.77
CA GLU A 154 10.46 -35.54 35.70
C GLU A 154 11.14 -35.40 34.34
N GLN A 155 12.38 -34.91 34.32
CA GLN A 155 13.25 -34.96 33.14
C GLN A 155 13.54 -36.41 32.70
N GLU A 156 13.81 -37.32 33.62
CA GLU A 156 13.99 -38.74 33.31
C GLU A 156 12.74 -39.37 32.69
N ILE A 157 11.55 -39.03 33.23
CA ILE A 157 10.26 -39.49 32.67
C ILE A 157 10.09 -38.96 31.24
N ALA A 158 10.34 -37.66 31.00
CA ALA A 158 10.25 -37.07 29.67
C ALA A 158 11.23 -37.74 28.67
N ASN A 159 12.48 -37.97 29.10
CA ASN A 159 13.49 -38.65 28.30
C ASN A 159 13.10 -40.10 27.96
N SER A 160 12.49 -40.81 28.92
CA SER A 160 11.99 -42.17 28.71
C SER A 160 10.89 -42.21 27.64
N LEU A 161 9.95 -41.26 27.70
CA LEU A 161 8.86 -41.14 26.72
C LEU A 161 9.37 -40.83 25.30
N VAL A 162 10.40 -40.00 25.17
CA VAL A 162 11.03 -39.72 23.87
C VAL A 162 11.74 -40.96 23.33
N LYS A 163 12.43 -41.72 24.20
CA LYS A 163 13.14 -42.96 23.81
C LYS A 163 12.20 -44.09 23.41
N SER A 164 11.04 -44.20 24.04
CA SER A 164 10.04 -45.23 23.72
C SER A 164 9.24 -44.92 22.45
N PHE A 165 9.41 -43.73 21.87
CA PHE A 165 8.72 -43.34 20.65
C PHE A 165 9.37 -43.98 19.42
N ASP A 166 8.75 -45.05 18.90
CA ASP A 166 9.21 -45.70 17.67
C ASP A 166 8.56 -45.09 16.42
N ARG A 167 9.37 -44.40 15.61
CA ARG A 167 8.97 -43.77 14.36
C ARG A 167 8.55 -44.73 13.25
N LYS A 168 8.73 -46.05 13.43
CA LYS A 168 8.27 -47.07 12.46
C LYS A 168 6.84 -47.52 12.73
N HIS A 169 6.34 -47.30 13.95
CA HIS A 169 5.01 -47.73 14.39
C HIS A 169 3.98 -46.57 14.41
N PHE A 170 4.40 -45.33 14.17
CA PHE A 170 3.58 -44.11 14.11
C PHE A 170 4.06 -43.22 12.96
#